data_AF-A0A7W0MWH8-F1
#
_entry.id   AF-A0A7W0MWH8-F1
#
_cell.length_a   1.000
_cell.length_b   1.000
_cell.length_c   1.000
_cell.angle_alpha   90.00
_cell.angle_beta   90.00
_cell.angle_gamma   90.00
#
_symmetry.space_group_name_H-M   'P 1'
#
loop_
_entity.id
_entity.type
_entity.pdbx_description
1 polymer ?
#
loop_
_entity_poly.entity_id
_entity_poly.type
_entity_poly.pdbx_seq_one_letter_code
_entity_poly.pdbx_strand_id
1 'polypeptide(L)'
;MRHALLIALAAVLVAAVPASAQERPPLRAVLESCATGALPAERIATFMGSMPARAGSERMWMRFDLQRRRSARSDWRRVDDVPGFGTWERSLPRRAGFVFHKRVTGLRAPALYRSVVRFRWYAADGALKRSARRRTRTCRQPDPRPDLK
;
A
#
# COMPACT_ATOMS: atom_id res chain seq x y z
N MET A 1 -55.63 -52.34 -16.08
CA MET A 1 -54.74 -51.43 -16.84
C MET A 1 -54.10 -50.49 -15.81
N ARG A 2 -52.76 -50.49 -15.75
CA ARG A 2 -51.93 -49.91 -14.68
C ARG A 2 -51.56 -48.46 -15.02
N HIS A 3 -51.83 -47.51 -14.12
CA HIS A 3 -51.23 -46.17 -14.17
C HIS A 3 -50.53 -45.91 -12.84
N ALA A 4 -49.20 -46.03 -12.84
CA ALA A 4 -48.35 -45.76 -11.69
C ALA A 4 -47.91 -44.29 -11.74
N LEU A 5 -48.27 -43.52 -10.71
CA LEU A 5 -47.68 -42.20 -10.43
C LEU A 5 -46.20 -42.37 -10.06
N LEU A 6 -45.33 -41.60 -10.70
CA LEU A 6 -43.95 -41.42 -10.30
C LEU A 6 -43.73 -39.94 -9.95
N ILE A 7 -43.69 -39.65 -8.65
CA ILE A 7 -43.27 -38.36 -8.10
C ILE A 7 -41.76 -38.44 -7.90
N ALA A 8 -41.00 -37.71 -8.72
CA ALA A 8 -39.54 -37.62 -8.59
C ALA A 8 -39.17 -36.52 -7.59
N LEU A 9 -38.68 -36.91 -6.41
CA LEU A 9 -38.06 -36.01 -5.44
C LEU A 9 -36.66 -35.63 -5.92
N ALA A 10 -36.47 -34.38 -6.38
CA ALA A 10 -35.16 -33.82 -6.69
C ALA A 10 -34.55 -33.21 -5.41
N ALA A 11 -33.57 -33.90 -4.82
CA ALA A 11 -32.78 -33.39 -3.69
C ALA A 11 -31.71 -32.40 -4.19
N VAL A 12 -31.89 -31.11 -3.91
CA VAL A 12 -30.89 -30.06 -4.21
C VAL A 12 -29.80 -30.11 -3.13
N LEU A 13 -28.62 -30.64 -3.46
CA LEU A 13 -27.42 -30.51 -2.63
C LEU A 13 -26.89 -29.07 -2.71
N VAL A 14 -27.08 -28.29 -1.65
CA VAL A 14 -26.42 -26.99 -1.48
C VAL A 14 -24.97 -27.24 -1.06
N ALA A 15 -24.03 -27.13 -2.00
CA ALA A 15 -22.61 -27.15 -1.69
C ALA A 15 -22.23 -25.88 -0.91
N ALA A 16 -21.87 -26.05 0.37
CA ALA A 16 -21.31 -24.97 1.18
C ALA A 16 -19.94 -24.58 0.61
N VAL A 17 -19.88 -23.45 -0.10
CA VAL A 17 -18.61 -22.90 -0.60
C VAL A 17 -17.79 -22.48 0.63
N PRO A 18 -16.58 -22.99 0.85
CA PRO A 18 -15.76 -22.55 1.97
C PRO A 18 -15.49 -21.06 1.80
N ALA A 19 -15.75 -20.28 2.85
CA ALA A 19 -15.46 -18.86 2.86
C ALA A 19 -13.98 -18.66 2.50
N SER A 20 -13.72 -18.05 1.34
CA SER A 20 -12.37 -17.82 0.84
C SER A 20 -11.54 -17.20 1.97
N ALA A 21 -10.52 -17.92 2.43
CA ALA A 21 -9.55 -17.39 3.38
C ALA A 21 -8.97 -16.13 2.74
N GLN A 22 -9.40 -14.94 3.21
CA GLN A 22 -8.92 -13.68 2.66
C GLN A 22 -7.41 -13.68 2.73
N GLU A 23 -6.77 -13.69 1.56
CA GLU A 23 -5.32 -13.78 1.50
C GLU A 23 -4.72 -12.56 2.21
N ARG A 24 -3.95 -12.84 3.25
CA ARG A 24 -3.36 -11.81 4.10
C ARG A 24 -2.19 -11.21 3.35
N PRO A 25 -2.21 -9.91 3.03
CA PRO A 25 -1.13 -9.31 2.25
C PRO A 25 0.16 -9.34 3.06
N PRO A 26 1.32 -9.56 2.43
CA PRO A 26 2.60 -9.53 3.13
C PRO A 26 2.91 -8.13 3.66
N LEU A 27 3.83 -8.04 4.63
CA LEU A 27 4.32 -6.74 5.10
C LEU A 27 5.32 -6.17 4.09
N ARG A 28 4.94 -5.18 3.29
CA ARG A 28 5.81 -4.58 2.26
C ARG A 28 5.72 -3.05 2.19
N ALA A 29 6.77 -2.47 1.62
CA ALA A 29 6.78 -1.10 1.12
C ALA A 29 7.44 -1.10 -0.26
N VAL A 30 6.71 -0.67 -1.28
CA VAL A 30 7.07 -0.83 -2.69
C VAL A 30 7.01 0.52 -3.40
N LEU A 31 7.96 0.75 -4.31
CA LEU A 31 7.83 1.77 -5.36
C LEU A 31 7.14 1.07 -6.53
N GLU A 32 5.88 1.41 -6.77
CA GLU A 32 5.08 0.79 -7.82
C GLU A 32 5.40 1.39 -9.19
N SER A 33 5.50 2.72 -9.25
CA SER A 33 5.86 3.43 -10.47
C SER A 33 6.70 4.67 -10.18
N CYS A 34 7.54 5.03 -11.14
CA CYS A 34 8.37 6.23 -11.14
C CYS A 34 8.38 6.77 -12.57
N ALA A 35 7.53 7.75 -12.85
CA ALA A 35 7.51 8.45 -14.11
C ALA A 35 8.44 9.67 -14.06
N THR A 36 9.15 9.90 -15.15
CA THR A 36 10.08 11.01 -15.34
C THR A 36 9.63 11.84 -16.53
N GLY A 37 10.03 13.10 -16.58
CA GLY A 37 9.70 14.00 -17.69
C GLY A 37 10.33 15.37 -17.53
N ALA A 38 10.31 16.14 -18.62
CA ALA A 38 10.87 17.50 -18.66
C ALA A 38 10.01 18.45 -17.82
N LEU A 39 8.68 18.27 -17.83
CA LEU A 39 7.74 19.09 -17.08
C LEU A 39 7.49 18.53 -15.66
N PRO A 40 7.30 19.39 -14.64
CA PRO A 40 6.96 18.94 -13.29
C PRO A 40 5.73 18.01 -13.23
N ALA A 41 4.71 18.26 -14.05
CA ALA A 41 3.47 17.49 -14.06
C ALA A 41 3.68 16.02 -14.46
N GLU A 42 4.72 15.73 -15.24
CA GLU A 42 5.07 14.39 -15.75
C GLU A 42 5.86 13.57 -14.71
N ARG A 43 6.47 14.23 -13.72
CA ARG A 43 7.33 13.61 -12.73
C ARG A 43 6.52 13.12 -11.55
N ILE A 44 6.23 11.83 -11.56
CA ILE A 44 5.27 11.18 -10.66
C ILE A 44 5.92 9.97 -10.01
N ALA A 45 5.60 9.72 -8.74
CA ALA A 45 5.88 8.44 -8.10
C ALA A 45 4.65 7.91 -7.37
N THR A 46 4.42 6.61 -7.49
CA THR A 46 3.42 5.90 -6.69
C THR A 46 4.12 4.91 -5.77
N PHE A 47 3.84 5.04 -4.48
CA PHE A 47 4.32 4.14 -3.45
C PHE A 47 3.16 3.33 -2.89
N MET A 48 3.39 2.05 -2.62
CA MET A 48 2.44 1.19 -1.93
C MET A 48 3.04 0.66 -0.65
N GLY A 49 2.20 0.52 0.36
CA GLY A 49 2.51 -0.24 1.55
C GLY A 49 1.41 -1.25 1.78
N SER A 50 1.80 -2.39 2.33
CA SER A 50 0.89 -3.46 2.73
C SER A 50 1.30 -4.03 4.07
N MET A 51 0.32 -4.43 4.87
CA MET A 51 0.55 -5.09 6.15
C MET A 51 -0.56 -6.11 6.43
N PRO A 52 -0.22 -7.33 6.88
CA PRO A 52 -1.22 -8.30 7.32
C PRO A 52 -1.75 -7.91 8.69
N ALA A 53 -2.98 -8.32 8.99
CA ALA A 53 -3.46 -8.34 10.37
C ALA A 53 -2.58 -9.22 11.23
N ARG A 54 -2.49 -8.88 12.52
CA ARG A 54 -1.81 -9.70 13.52
C ARG A 54 -2.82 -10.21 14.54
N ALA A 55 -2.48 -11.32 15.19
CA ALA A 55 -3.35 -11.90 16.22
C ALA A 55 -3.71 -10.84 17.27
N GLY A 56 -5.01 -10.66 17.49
CA GLY A 56 -5.59 -9.68 18.40
C GLY A 56 -5.29 -8.22 18.05
N SER A 57 -4.97 -7.87 16.79
CA SER A 57 -5.00 -6.48 16.32
C SER A 57 -6.40 -6.12 15.82
N GLU A 58 -6.96 -5.04 16.32
CA GLU A 58 -8.24 -4.48 15.90
C GLU A 58 -8.08 -3.55 14.69
N ARG A 59 -7.05 -2.69 14.70
CA ARG A 59 -6.80 -1.72 13.62
C ARG A 59 -5.34 -1.70 13.20
N MET A 60 -5.12 -1.37 11.93
CA MET A 60 -3.80 -1.23 11.32
C MET A 60 -3.64 0.18 10.78
N TRP A 61 -2.52 0.82 11.08
CA TRP A 61 -2.23 2.17 10.66
C TRP A 61 -0.94 2.21 9.84
N MET A 62 -0.93 3.04 8.81
CA MET A 62 0.19 3.18 7.90
C MET A 62 0.49 4.66 7.65
N ARG A 63 1.77 5.05 7.71
CA ARG A 63 2.21 6.42 7.40
C ARG A 63 3.35 6.39 6.41
N PHE A 64 3.22 7.20 5.35
CA PHE A 64 4.23 7.36 4.32
C PHE A 64 4.93 8.70 4.53
N ASP A 65 6.22 8.69 4.81
CA ASP A 65 7.04 9.91 4.79
C ASP A 65 7.89 9.94 3.53
N LEU A 66 7.62 10.91 2.65
CA LEU A 66 8.44 11.11 1.46
C LEU A 66 9.81 11.63 1.88
N GLN A 67 10.86 11.02 1.34
CA GLN A 67 12.23 11.49 1.49
C GLN A 67 12.82 11.81 0.13
N ARG A 68 13.66 12.84 0.10
CA ARG A 68 14.43 13.28 -1.06
C ARG A 68 15.90 13.43 -0.72
N ARG A 69 16.78 13.12 -1.67
CA ARG A 69 18.17 13.59 -1.68
C ARG A 69 18.50 14.18 -3.05
N ARG A 70 19.37 15.19 -3.09
CA ARG A 70 19.73 15.90 -4.33
C ARG A 70 20.64 15.05 -5.23
N SER A 71 21.60 14.36 -4.64
CA SER A 71 22.47 13.42 -5.35
C SER A 71 22.68 12.13 -4.53
N ALA A 72 23.37 11.15 -5.12
CA ALA A 72 23.68 9.90 -4.42
C ALA A 72 24.57 10.10 -3.16
N ARG A 73 25.33 11.20 -3.10
CA ARG A 73 26.20 11.57 -1.98
C ARG A 73 25.49 12.42 -0.91
N SER A 74 24.30 12.94 -1.20
CA SER A 74 23.54 13.74 -0.24
C SER A 74 22.71 12.88 0.72
N ASP A 75 22.48 13.41 1.92
CA ASP A 75 21.57 12.80 2.88
C ASP A 75 20.12 12.80 2.42
N TRP A 76 19.39 11.80 2.90
CA TRP A 76 17.94 11.74 2.77
C TRP A 76 17.27 12.71 3.74
N ARG A 77 16.58 13.71 3.21
CA ARG A 77 15.75 14.63 3.99
C ARG A 77 14.28 14.35 3.75
N ARG A 78 13.44 14.52 4.79
CA ARG A 78 11.99 14.49 4.61
C ARG A 78 11.58 15.65 3.69
N VAL A 79 10.62 15.41 2.81
CA VAL A 79 9.97 16.47 2.06
C VAL A 79 8.75 16.89 2.84
N ASP A 80 8.79 18.11 3.35
CA ASP A 80 7.67 18.71 4.04
C ASP A 80 6.65 19.24 3.01
N ASP A 81 5.39 19.39 3.41
CA ASP A 81 4.31 19.96 2.59
C ASP A 81 3.92 19.18 1.32
N VAL A 82 4.00 17.85 1.38
CA VAL A 82 3.43 16.98 0.34
C VAL A 82 2.04 16.51 0.78
N PRO A 83 0.96 16.88 0.07
CA PRO A 83 -0.40 16.52 0.46
C PRO A 83 -0.57 15.03 0.74
N GLY A 84 -1.11 14.71 1.92
CA GLY A 84 -1.35 13.34 2.36
C GLY A 84 -0.12 12.52 2.73
N PHE A 85 1.11 13.03 2.62
CA PHE A 85 2.28 12.37 3.21
C PHE A 85 2.50 12.84 4.65
N GLY A 86 3.12 12.00 5.47
CA GLY A 86 3.33 12.28 6.89
C GLY A 86 2.09 12.09 7.78
N THR A 87 0.95 11.71 7.22
CA THR A 87 -0.28 11.41 7.95
C THR A 87 -0.44 9.90 8.17
N TRP A 88 -1.22 9.52 9.19
CA TRP A 88 -1.57 8.13 9.45
C TRP A 88 -2.87 7.77 8.73
N GLU A 89 -2.77 6.86 7.78
CA GLU A 89 -3.89 6.15 7.18
C GLU A 89 -4.32 5.00 8.08
N ARG A 90 -5.62 4.75 8.19
CA ARG A 90 -6.19 3.79 9.14
C ARG A 90 -7.06 2.78 8.42
N SER A 91 -6.89 1.50 8.73
CA SER A 91 -7.83 0.48 8.31
C SER A 91 -9.16 0.63 9.05
N LEU A 92 -10.21 0.08 8.45
CA LEU A 92 -11.39 -0.32 9.20
C LEU A 92 -11.02 -1.35 10.29
N PRO A 93 -11.86 -1.55 11.32
CA PRO A 93 -11.64 -2.60 12.31
C PRO A 93 -11.64 -4.01 11.71
N ARG A 94 -10.91 -4.93 12.36
CA ARG A 94 -10.91 -6.39 12.11
C ARG A 94 -10.68 -6.82 10.65
N ARG A 95 -9.98 -6.00 9.87
CA ARG A 95 -9.59 -6.34 8.49
C ARG A 95 -8.46 -7.36 8.50
N ALA A 96 -8.48 -8.33 7.58
CA ALA A 96 -7.42 -9.33 7.41
C ALA A 96 -6.07 -8.73 6.98
N GLY A 97 -6.08 -7.54 6.39
CA GLY A 97 -4.90 -6.78 6.01
C GLY A 97 -5.23 -5.35 5.65
N PHE A 98 -4.20 -4.56 5.40
CA PHE A 98 -4.31 -3.18 4.98
C PHE A 98 -3.28 -2.87 3.90
N VAL A 99 -3.76 -2.51 2.71
CA VAL A 99 -2.96 -2.07 1.56
C VAL A 99 -3.34 -0.63 1.27
N PHE A 100 -2.34 0.23 1.05
CA PHE A 100 -2.56 1.64 0.78
C PHE A 100 -1.56 2.16 -0.25
N HIS A 101 -2.02 3.04 -1.13
CA HIS A 101 -1.22 3.65 -2.20
C HIS A 101 -1.14 5.16 -1.98
N LYS A 102 0.06 5.72 -2.16
CA LYS A 102 0.31 7.17 -2.11
C LYS A 102 0.99 7.58 -3.40
N ARG A 103 0.29 8.43 -4.17
CA ARG A 103 0.82 9.07 -5.36
C ARG A 103 1.31 10.47 -5.01
N VAL A 104 2.45 10.86 -5.58
CA VAL A 104 2.97 12.23 -5.56
C VAL A 104 3.27 12.66 -6.99
N THR A 105 2.89 13.87 -7.33
CA THR A 105 3.11 14.54 -8.62
C THR A 105 4.07 15.71 -8.42
N GLY A 106 4.54 16.35 -9.50
CA GLY A 106 5.32 17.58 -9.36
C GLY A 106 6.70 17.36 -8.73
N LEU A 107 7.26 16.16 -8.84
CA LEU A 107 8.57 15.87 -8.24
C LEU A 107 9.64 16.81 -8.82
N ARG A 108 10.58 17.25 -7.99
CA ARG A 108 11.71 18.08 -8.43
C ARG A 108 12.78 17.20 -9.06
N ALA A 109 13.51 17.77 -10.00
CA ALA A 109 14.55 17.10 -10.76
C ALA A 109 15.75 18.05 -10.97
N PRO A 110 17.01 17.56 -10.95
CA PRO A 110 17.40 16.19 -10.62
C PRO A 110 17.26 15.90 -9.11
N ALA A 111 16.81 14.69 -8.76
CA ALA A 111 16.74 14.22 -7.38
C ALA A 111 16.49 12.70 -7.29
N LEU A 112 16.69 12.15 -6.09
CA LEU A 112 16.27 10.79 -5.75
C LEU A 112 15.21 10.83 -4.66
N TYR A 113 14.17 10.01 -4.81
CA TYR A 113 13.04 9.92 -3.91
C TYR A 113 12.85 8.50 -3.39
N ARG A 114 12.44 8.37 -2.13
CA ARG A 114 11.93 7.11 -1.57
C ARG A 114 10.85 7.42 -0.55
N SER A 115 9.98 6.46 -0.27
CA SER A 115 9.08 6.56 0.87
C SER A 115 9.60 5.71 2.03
N VAL A 116 9.54 6.27 3.24
CA VAL A 116 9.64 5.53 4.49
C VAL A 116 8.23 5.23 4.94
N VAL A 117 7.87 3.94 4.98
CA VAL A 117 6.56 3.50 5.44
C VAL A 117 6.67 2.98 6.87
N ARG A 118 5.88 3.58 7.76
CA ARG A 118 5.74 3.13 9.16
C ARG A 118 4.41 2.43 9.31
N PHE A 119 4.42 1.33 10.04
CA PHE A 119 3.27 0.47 10.27
C PHE A 119 3.01 0.38 11.76
N ARG A 120 1.74 0.35 12.15
CA ARG A 120 1.32 0.16 13.54
C ARG A 120 0.10 -0.74 13.62
N TRP A 121 0.11 -1.67 14.56
CA TRP A 121 -1.02 -2.54 14.89
C TRP A 121 -1.54 -2.17 16.26
N TYR A 122 -2.84 -1.90 16.35
CA TYR A 122 -3.52 -1.50 17.56
C TYR A 122 -4.50 -2.58 18.02
N ALA A 123 -4.61 -2.80 19.32
CA ALA A 123 -5.64 -3.64 19.95
C ALA A 123 -7.00 -2.90 19.99
N ALA A 124 -8.04 -3.59 20.43
CA ALA A 124 -9.40 -3.05 20.52
C ALA A 124 -9.53 -1.90 21.54
N ASP A 125 -8.74 -1.95 22.61
CA ASP A 125 -8.60 -0.90 23.63
C ASP A 125 -7.74 0.29 23.17
N GLY A 126 -7.22 0.27 21.93
CA GLY A 126 -6.35 1.30 21.39
C GLY A 126 -4.87 1.15 21.77
N ALA A 127 -4.47 0.10 22.49
CA ALA A 127 -3.07 -0.14 22.83
C ALA A 127 -2.25 -0.47 21.57
N LEU A 128 -1.07 0.14 21.44
CA LEU A 128 -0.13 -0.18 20.36
C LEU A 128 0.52 -1.54 20.61
N LYS A 129 0.14 -2.56 19.85
CA LYS A 129 0.71 -3.91 19.97
C LYS A 129 2.07 -4.04 19.31
N ARG A 130 2.22 -3.41 18.14
CA ARG A 130 3.44 -3.55 17.34
C ARG A 130 3.63 -2.36 16.42
N SER A 131 4.88 -2.10 16.09
CA SER A 131 5.25 -1.23 14.98
C SER A 131 6.27 -1.88 14.06
N ALA A 132 6.38 -1.37 12.84
CA ALA A 132 7.43 -1.74 11.90
C ALA A 132 7.77 -0.54 11.00
N ARG A 133 8.93 -0.62 10.34
CA ARG A 133 9.37 0.35 9.36
C ARG A 133 9.94 -0.36 8.14
N ARG A 134 9.60 0.12 6.95
CA ARG A 134 10.20 -0.31 5.67
C ARG A 134 10.50 0.91 4.80
N ARG A 135 11.40 0.72 3.84
CA ARG A 135 11.76 1.72 2.84
C ARG A 135 11.44 1.15 1.48
N THR A 136 10.92 1.98 0.59
CA THR A 136 10.73 1.60 -0.82
C THR A 136 12.06 1.57 -1.55
N ARG A 137 12.06 1.02 -2.76
CA ARG A 137 13.11 1.34 -3.75
C ARG A 137 13.12 2.84 -4.04
N THR A 138 14.20 3.28 -4.67
CA THR A 138 14.42 4.70 -5.01
C THR A 138 13.84 5.01 -6.38
N CYS A 139 13.01 6.05 -6.47
CA CYS A 139 12.61 6.69 -7.72
C CYS A 139 13.65 7.75 -8.07
N ARG A 140 14.28 7.62 -9.24
CA ARG A 140 15.28 8.58 -9.74
C ARG A 140 14.60 9.55 -10.70
N GLN A 141 14.74 10.84 -10.43
CA GLN A 141 14.36 11.92 -11.33
C GLN A 141 15.65 12.50 -11.93
N PRO A 142 15.98 12.21 -13.19
CA PRO A 142 17.23 12.66 -13.83
C PRO A 142 17.21 14.18 -14.08
N ASP A 143 18.33 14.75 -14.56
CA ASP A 143 18.31 16.14 -15.03
C ASP A 143 17.32 16.26 -16.19
N PRO A 144 16.36 17.21 -16.16
CA PRO A 144 15.35 17.33 -17.19
C PRO A 144 15.89 17.96 -18.49
N ARG A 145 17.13 18.46 -18.52
CA ARG A 145 17.74 19.07 -19.71
C ARG A 145 18.30 17.96 -20.62
N PRO A 146 17.75 17.75 -21.82
CA PRO A 146 18.13 16.63 -22.68
C PRO A 146 19.52 16.77 -23.33
N ASP A 147 20.09 17.97 -23.38
CA ASP A 147 21.26 18.29 -24.22
C ASP A 147 22.58 18.43 -23.45
N LEU A 148 22.61 18.14 -22.15
CA LEU A 148 23.84 18.12 -21.37
C LEU A 148 24.39 16.69 -21.33
N LYS A 149 25.28 16.39 -22.28
CA LYS A 149 26.15 15.19 -22.26
C LYS A 149 27.49 15.51 -21.61
#